data_AF-D1CEB2-F1
#
_entry.id   AF-D1CEB2-F1
#
_cell.length_a   1.000
_cell.length_b   1.000
_cell.length_c   1.000
_cell.angle_alpha   90.00
_cell.angle_beta   90.00
_cell.angle_gamma   90.00
#
_symmetry.space_group_name_H-M   'P 1'
#
loop_
_entity.id
_entity.type
_entity.pdbx_description
1 polymer ?
#
loop_
_entity_poly.entity_id
_entity_poly.type
_entity_poly.pdbx_seq_one_letter_code
_entity_poly.pdbx_strand_id
1 'polypeptide(L)'
;MSRIDDDNARSLNEDRIYEERYVEVDRRSLLAYRWARVVYFVFGIIEGLIAIRFVLRLLGANPNSQFAALIYNLTAPLLAPFRGLFSEPSFGTAVIEWRSLVAIAVYMLLSYVLVRLGYLLFS
;
A
#
# COMPACT_ATOMS: atom_id res chain seq x y z
N MET A 1 -30.63 52.94 3.73
CA MET A 1 -30.15 51.56 3.57
C MET A 1 -31.19 50.65 4.20
N SER A 2 -31.73 49.68 3.45
CA SER A 2 -32.82 48.81 3.90
C SER A 2 -32.26 47.62 4.68
N ARG A 3 -32.92 47.24 5.78
CA ARG A 3 -32.60 46.04 6.58
C ARG A 3 -32.58 44.75 5.74
N ILE A 4 -33.31 44.74 4.62
CA ILE A 4 -33.39 43.62 3.68
C ILE A 4 -32.07 43.46 2.89
N ASP A 5 -31.37 44.56 2.58
CA ASP A 5 -30.11 44.52 1.83
C ASP A 5 -28.98 43.93 2.70
N ASP A 6 -29.00 44.24 4.00
CA ASP A 6 -28.01 43.75 4.97
C ASP A 6 -28.17 42.25 5.27
N ASP A 7 -29.41 41.75 5.36
CA ASP A 7 -29.69 40.33 5.59
C ASP A 7 -29.31 39.47 4.36
N ASN A 8 -29.51 40.00 3.14
CA ASN A 8 -29.14 39.31 1.90
C ASN A 8 -27.62 39.26 1.69
N ALA A 9 -26.90 40.30 2.11
CA ALA A 9 -25.43 40.30 2.10
C ALA A 9 -24.83 39.29 3.11
N ARG A 10 -25.55 39.02 4.21
CA ARG A 10 -25.14 38.03 5.22
C ARG A 10 -25.37 36.60 4.74
N SER A 11 -26.53 36.28 4.18
CA SER A 11 -26.81 34.93 3.66
C SER A 11 -25.84 34.53 2.56
N LEU A 12 -25.54 35.44 1.63
CA LEU A 12 -24.57 35.18 0.56
C LEU A 12 -23.14 34.98 1.08
N ASN A 13 -22.75 35.65 2.16
CA ASN A 13 -21.46 35.41 2.80
C ASN A 13 -21.43 34.08 3.54
N GLU A 14 -22.50 33.73 4.23
CA GLU A 14 -22.63 32.43 4.90
C GLU A 14 -22.55 31.29 3.89
N ASP A 15 -23.34 31.34 2.81
CA ASP A 15 -23.33 30.34 1.74
C ASP A 15 -21.92 30.18 1.12
N ARG A 16 -21.21 31.29 0.88
CA ARG A 16 -19.83 31.25 0.38
C ARG A 16 -18.84 30.67 1.38
N ILE A 17 -19.00 30.97 2.68
CA ILE A 17 -18.15 30.40 3.74
C ILE A 17 -18.41 28.89 3.88
N TYR A 18 -19.65 28.45 3.73
CA TYR A 18 -19.98 27.03 3.69
C TYR A 18 -19.33 26.38 2.47
N GLU A 19 -19.51 26.94 1.28
CA GLU A 19 -18.98 26.39 0.03
C GLU A 19 -17.44 26.34 0.03
N GLU A 20 -16.75 27.39 0.49
CA GLU A 20 -15.29 27.39 0.66
C GLU A 20 -14.81 26.32 1.66
N ARG A 21 -15.50 26.18 2.79
CA ARG A 21 -15.16 25.16 3.81
C ARG A 21 -15.43 23.74 3.30
N TYR A 22 -16.52 23.53 2.56
CA TYR A 22 -16.84 22.23 1.94
C TYR A 22 -15.78 21.83 0.91
N VAL A 23 -15.36 22.76 0.05
CA VAL A 23 -14.33 22.50 -0.98
C VAL A 23 -12.95 22.21 -0.37
N GLU A 24 -12.58 22.86 0.72
CA GLU A 24 -11.29 22.62 1.38
C GLU A 24 -11.24 21.27 2.13
N VAL A 25 -12.34 20.90 2.81
CA VAL A 25 -12.46 19.60 3.49
C VAL A 25 -12.42 18.45 2.46
N ASP A 26 -13.08 18.61 1.31
CA ASP A 26 -13.09 17.60 0.25
C ASP A 26 -11.68 17.37 -0.32
N ARG A 27 -10.93 18.44 -0.65
CA ARG A 27 -9.57 18.33 -1.22
C ARG A 27 -8.60 17.57 -0.32
N ARG A 28 -8.61 17.79 0.99
CA ARG A 28 -7.69 17.12 1.92
C ARG A 28 -7.99 15.62 2.03
N SER A 29 -9.27 15.26 2.07
CA SER A 29 -9.70 13.86 2.09
C SER A 29 -9.28 13.11 0.82
N LEU A 30 -9.40 13.75 -0.35
CA LEU A 30 -9.02 13.16 -1.64
C LEU A 30 -7.53 12.82 -1.72
N LEU A 31 -6.65 13.64 -1.15
CA LEU A 31 -5.21 13.37 -1.12
C LEU A 31 -4.88 12.14 -0.28
N ALA A 32 -5.49 12.02 0.91
CA ALA A 32 -5.30 10.86 1.78
C ALA A 32 -5.83 9.57 1.14
N TYR A 33 -6.98 9.61 0.48
CA TYR A 33 -7.52 8.47 -0.26
C TYR A 33 -6.63 8.05 -1.42
N ARG A 34 -6.12 9.02 -2.20
CA ARG A 34 -5.19 8.72 -3.31
C ARG A 34 -3.88 8.14 -2.80
N TRP A 35 -3.34 8.68 -1.72
CA TRP A 35 -2.15 8.14 -1.04
C TRP A 35 -2.36 6.68 -0.65
N ALA A 36 -3.43 6.39 0.11
CA ALA A 36 -3.70 5.04 0.58
C ALA A 36 -3.86 4.05 -0.59
N ARG A 37 -4.55 4.47 -1.66
CA ARG A 37 -4.72 3.65 -2.87
C ARG A 37 -3.38 3.31 -3.53
N VAL A 38 -2.47 4.27 -3.65
CA VAL A 38 -1.14 4.03 -4.24
C VAL A 38 -0.33 3.08 -3.36
N VAL A 39 -0.31 3.30 -2.04
CA VAL A 39 0.42 2.43 -1.11
C VAL A 39 -0.08 1.00 -1.20
N TYR A 40 -1.39 0.77 -1.05
CA TYR A 40 -1.94 -0.59 -1.13
C TYR A 40 -1.70 -1.26 -2.48
N PHE A 41 -1.76 -0.51 -3.59
CA PHE A 41 -1.49 -1.07 -4.91
C PHE A 41 -0.04 -1.53 -5.05
N VAL A 42 0.93 -0.69 -4.66
CA VAL A 42 2.36 -1.01 -4.76
C VAL A 42 2.71 -2.19 -3.85
N PHE A 43 2.29 -2.14 -2.59
CA PHE A 43 2.56 -3.22 -1.64
C PHE A 43 1.84 -4.51 -2.01
N GLY A 44 0.62 -4.44 -2.55
CA GLY A 44 -0.08 -5.62 -3.06
C GLY A 44 0.65 -6.31 -4.23
N ILE A 45 1.29 -5.54 -5.12
CA ILE A 45 2.16 -6.11 -6.17
C ILE A 45 3.39 -6.78 -5.55
N ILE A 46 4.06 -6.11 -4.60
CA ILE A 46 5.24 -6.65 -3.90
C ILE A 46 4.90 -7.97 -3.21
N GLU A 47 3.84 -7.98 -2.41
CA GLU A 47 3.35 -9.15 -1.69
C GLU A 47 2.91 -10.26 -2.64
N GLY A 48 2.20 -9.91 -3.72
CA GLY A 48 1.77 -10.86 -4.75
C GLY A 48 2.96 -11.55 -5.42
N LEU A 49 4.00 -10.81 -5.79
CA LEU A 49 5.23 -11.38 -6.37
C LEU A 49 5.93 -12.33 -5.39
N ILE A 50 6.02 -11.95 -4.11
CA ILE A 50 6.64 -12.79 -3.08
C ILE A 50 5.80 -14.03 -2.79
N ALA A 51 4.47 -13.91 -2.80
CA ALA A 51 3.55 -15.05 -2.63
C ALA A 51 3.69 -16.05 -3.79
N ILE A 52 3.72 -15.55 -5.04
CA ILE A 52 3.99 -16.39 -6.22
C ILE A 52 5.34 -17.09 -6.07
N ARG A 53 6.39 -16.36 -5.67
CA ARG A 53 7.69 -16.97 -5.38
C ARG A 53 7.59 -18.09 -4.35
N PHE A 54 6.93 -17.83 -3.23
CA PHE A 54 6.78 -18.81 -2.17
C PHE A 54 6.13 -20.09 -2.70
N VAL A 55 5.05 -19.97 -3.48
CA VAL A 55 4.38 -21.11 -4.12
C VAL A 55 5.33 -21.83 -5.09
N LEU A 56 6.05 -21.11 -5.95
CA LEU A 56 7.01 -21.72 -6.89
C LEU A 56 8.11 -22.50 -6.16
N ARG A 57 8.66 -21.94 -5.07
CA ARG A 57 9.66 -22.60 -4.23
C ARG A 57 9.07 -23.81 -3.52
N LEU A 58 7.88 -23.68 -2.97
CA LEU A 58 7.17 -24.75 -2.26
C LEU A 58 6.85 -25.94 -3.19
N LEU A 59 6.51 -25.67 -4.44
CA LEU A 59 6.24 -26.71 -5.45
C LEU A 59 7.49 -27.22 -6.17
N GLY A 60 8.68 -26.70 -5.83
CA GLY A 60 9.95 -27.11 -6.44
C GLY A 60 10.06 -26.77 -7.93
N ALA A 61 9.52 -25.63 -8.33
CA ALA A 61 9.54 -25.16 -9.72
C ALA A 61 10.97 -25.05 -10.27
N ASN A 62 11.15 -25.43 -11.54
CA ASN A 62 12.44 -25.40 -12.22
C ASN A 62 13.00 -23.96 -12.27
N PRO A 63 14.14 -23.68 -11.61
CA PRO A 63 14.72 -22.33 -11.57
C PRO A 63 15.25 -21.86 -12.93
N ASN A 64 15.48 -22.78 -13.87
CA ASN A 64 15.91 -22.46 -15.24
C ASN A 64 14.74 -22.08 -16.15
N SER A 65 13.49 -22.21 -15.69
CA SER A 65 12.34 -21.73 -16.44
C SER A 65 12.31 -20.20 -16.43
N GLN A 66 12.00 -19.59 -17.58
CA GLN A 66 12.04 -18.14 -17.74
C GLN A 66 11.11 -17.42 -16.74
N PHE A 67 9.92 -17.99 -16.48
CA PHE A 67 8.97 -17.40 -15.54
C PHE A 67 9.46 -17.48 -14.08
N ALA A 68 9.93 -18.64 -13.61
CA ALA A 68 10.41 -18.74 -12.24
C ALA A 68 11.66 -17.87 -12.02
N ALA A 69 12.59 -17.86 -12.98
CA ALA A 69 13.77 -17.00 -12.95
C ALA A 69 13.40 -15.52 -12.84
N LEU A 70 12.42 -15.05 -13.63
CA LEU A 70 11.93 -13.67 -13.56
C LEU A 70 11.41 -13.33 -12.16
N ILE A 71 10.52 -14.15 -11.62
CA ILE A 71 9.96 -13.94 -10.27
C ILE A 71 11.06 -13.96 -9.21
N TYR A 72 11.98 -14.91 -9.26
CA TYR A 72 13.07 -15.01 -8.30
C TYR A 72 14.00 -13.80 -8.34
N ASN A 73 14.26 -13.23 -9.53
CA ASN A 73 15.10 -12.04 -9.69
C ASN A 73 14.40 -10.77 -9.19
N LEU A 74 13.12 -10.57 -9.53
CA LEU A 74 12.35 -9.40 -9.08
C LEU A 74 12.20 -9.37 -7.55
N THR A 75 12.07 -10.53 -6.92
CA THR A 75 11.87 -10.66 -5.47
C THR A 75 13.16 -10.74 -4.66
N ALA A 76 14.30 -11.02 -5.29
CA ALA A 76 15.60 -11.15 -4.61
C ALA A 76 16.01 -9.93 -3.75
N PRO A 77 15.90 -8.67 -4.23
CA PRO A 77 16.24 -7.52 -3.40
C PRO A 77 15.24 -7.30 -2.25
N LEU A 78 13.95 -7.60 -2.47
CA LEU A 78 12.91 -7.50 -1.45
C LEU A 78 13.13 -8.49 -0.30
N LEU A 79 13.66 -9.68 -0.62
CA LEU A 79 13.96 -10.71 0.36
C LEU A 79 15.35 -10.57 1.01
N ALA A 80 16.20 -9.66 0.51
CA ALA A 80 17.57 -9.52 0.98
C ALA A 80 17.70 -9.24 2.50
N PRO A 81 16.87 -8.37 3.10
CA PRO A 81 16.93 -8.10 4.55
C PRO A 81 16.53 -9.30 5.41
N PHE A 82 15.81 -10.27 4.85
CA PHE A 82 15.25 -11.41 5.58
C PHE A 82 16.08 -12.70 5.41
N ARG A 83 17.25 -12.62 4.78
CA ARG A 83 18.13 -13.78 4.58
C ARG A 83 18.65 -14.29 5.92
N GLY A 84 18.60 -15.61 6.11
CA GLY A 84 19.13 -16.27 7.31
C GLY A 84 18.25 -16.15 8.57
N LEU A 85 17.04 -15.59 8.47
CA LEU A 85 16.10 -15.52 9.60
C LEU A 85 15.72 -16.89 10.17
N PHE A 86 15.53 -17.86 9.27
CA PHE A 86 15.19 -19.23 9.60
C PHE A 86 15.90 -20.18 8.65
N SER A 87 16.18 -21.40 9.11
CA SER A 87 16.56 -22.50 8.22
C SER A 87 15.40 -22.84 7.29
N GLU A 88 15.68 -23.14 6.03
CA GLU A 88 14.66 -23.44 5.01
C GLU A 88 14.61 -24.96 4.76
N PRO A 89 13.58 -25.67 5.27
CA PRO A 89 13.42 -27.09 4.99
C PRO A 89 13.26 -27.34 3.48
N SER A 90 13.92 -28.38 2.98
CA SER A 90 13.82 -28.82 1.58
C SER A 90 13.43 -30.29 1.47
N PHE A 91 12.64 -30.59 0.45
CA PHE A 91 12.17 -31.94 0.11
C PHE A 91 12.40 -32.15 -1.39
N GLY A 92 13.60 -32.65 -1.74
CA GLY A 92 14.05 -32.67 -3.14
C GLY A 92 14.22 -31.25 -3.67
N THR A 93 13.46 -30.89 -4.71
CA THR A 93 13.48 -29.52 -5.29
C THR A 93 12.55 -28.55 -4.57
N ALA A 94 11.56 -29.04 -3.81
CA ALA A 94 10.63 -28.22 -3.05
C ALA A 94 11.31 -27.61 -1.82
N VAL A 95 11.04 -26.33 -1.54
CA VAL A 95 11.62 -25.59 -0.41
C VAL A 95 10.54 -24.77 0.28
N ILE A 96 10.41 -24.93 1.59
CA ILE A 96 9.60 -24.04 2.43
C ILE A 96 10.45 -22.81 2.75
N GLU A 97 10.25 -21.74 1.97
CA GLU A 97 11.02 -20.50 2.08
C GLU A 97 10.40 -19.55 3.13
N TRP A 98 10.69 -19.79 4.42
CA TRP A 98 10.11 -19.02 5.53
C TRP A 98 10.32 -17.51 5.40
N ARG A 99 11.47 -17.08 4.89
CA ARG A 99 11.76 -15.65 4.66
C ARG A 99 10.71 -14.96 3.76
N SER A 100 10.09 -15.69 2.83
CA SER A 100 9.06 -15.14 1.96
C SER A 100 7.76 -14.87 2.70
N LEU A 101 7.35 -15.76 3.61
CA LEU A 101 6.18 -15.55 4.45
C LEU A 101 6.39 -14.39 5.43
N VAL A 102 7.59 -14.29 6.02
CA VAL A 102 7.94 -13.17 6.90
C VAL A 102 7.94 -11.85 6.14
N ALA A 103 8.52 -11.81 4.93
CA ALA A 103 8.53 -10.62 4.11
C ALA A 103 7.12 -10.14 3.76
N ILE A 104 6.21 -11.05 3.41
CA ILE A 104 4.79 -10.72 3.18
C ILE A 104 4.18 -10.06 4.43
N ALA A 105 4.34 -10.69 5.60
CA ALA A 105 3.79 -10.14 6.85
C ALA A 105 4.36 -8.75 7.18
N VAL A 106 5.67 -8.56 7.00
CA VAL A 106 6.32 -7.26 7.25
C VAL A 106 5.86 -6.20 6.24
N TYR A 107 5.76 -6.53 4.96
CA TYR A 107 5.28 -5.60 3.95
C TYR A 107 3.81 -5.22 4.15
N MET A 108 2.95 -6.15 4.59
CA MET A 108 1.57 -5.84 4.97
C MET A 108 1.52 -4.84 6.13
N LEU A 109 2.35 -5.04 7.16
CA LEU A 109 2.44 -4.12 8.29
C LEU A 109 2.95 -2.75 7.86
N LEU A 110 3.99 -2.70 7.02
CA LEU A 110 4.53 -1.44 6.49
C LEU A 110 3.50 -0.68 5.66
N SER A 111 2.77 -1.38 4.79
CA SER A 111 1.67 -0.81 3.99
C SER A 111 0.63 -0.16 4.90
N TYR A 112 0.18 -0.88 5.93
CA TYR A 112 -0.77 -0.37 6.91
C TYR A 112 -0.26 0.89 7.64
N VAL A 113 0.98 0.87 8.10
CA VAL A 113 1.59 2.02 8.80
C VAL A 113 1.69 3.23 7.87
N LEU A 114 2.14 3.06 6.63
CA LEU A 114 2.28 4.14 5.66
C LEU A 114 0.92 4.77 5.31
N VAL A 115 -0.13 3.95 5.17
CA VAL A 115 -1.50 4.43 4.98
C VAL A 115 -1.94 5.25 6.19
N ARG A 116 -1.73 4.75 7.42
CA ARG A 116 -2.12 5.44 8.65
C ARG A 116 -1.40 6.77 8.82
N LEU A 117 -0.11 6.82 8.50
CA LEU A 117 0.67 8.05 8.50
C LEU A 117 0.14 9.06 7.48
N GLY A 118 -0.22 8.61 6.27
CA GLY A 118 -0.90 9.47 5.30
C GLY A 118 -2.16 10.11 5.88
N TYR A 119 -3.04 9.31 6.50
CA TYR A 119 -4.24 9.85 7.14
C TYR A 119 -3.94 10.85 8.27
N LEU A 120 -2.84 10.68 9.02
CA LEU A 120 -2.44 11.62 10.08
C LEU A 120 -1.81 12.91 9.53
N LEU A 121 -1.13 12.86 8.38
CA LEU A 121 -0.49 14.02 7.78
C LEU A 121 -1.46 14.89 6.98
N PHE A 122 -2.53 14.29 6.46
CA PHE A 122 -3.56 14.97 5.67
C PHE A 122 -4.84 15.27 6.46
N SER A 123 -4.88 14.93 7.76
CA SER A 123 -5.95 15.34 8.69
C SER A 123 -5.85 16.79 9.10
#